data_AF-A0A660MFQ4-F1
#
_entry.id   AF-A0A660MFQ4-F1
#
_cell.length_a   1.000
_cell.length_b   1.000
_cell.length_c   1.000
_cell.angle_alpha   90.00
_cell.angle_beta   90.00
_cell.angle_gamma   90.00
#
_symmetry.space_group_name_H-M   'P 1'
#
loop_
_entity.id
_entity.type
_entity.pdbx_description
1 polymer ?
#
loop_
_entity_poly.entity_id
_entity_poly.type
_entity_poly.pdbx_seq_one_letter_code
_entity_poly.pdbx_strand_id
1 'polypeptide(L)'
;MHRRQFLARSALGLAALRLAQFAYAGDAASAPLALPDALKDNPLLDFSGLPRFSAFTPADVEPAIDFLIAHNREQVEKIATVALPDWDNFFAPLSDAADKLARAWSVVVHLNSVKSSDALREAHDAALAKMTDYSAWLGQ
;
A
#
# COMPACT_ATOMS: atom_id res chain seq x y z
N MET A 1 26.00 -63.19 -18.75
CA MET A 1 26.84 -62.05 -19.19
C MET A 1 25.93 -60.92 -19.67
N HIS A 2 26.16 -59.72 -19.13
CA HIS A 2 25.81 -58.36 -19.59
C HIS A 2 24.44 -57.96 -20.19
N ARG A 3 23.72 -57.18 -19.35
CA ARG A 3 23.05 -55.88 -19.58
C ARG A 3 22.83 -55.42 -21.03
N ARG A 4 21.57 -55.07 -21.33
CA ARG A 4 21.23 -53.87 -22.13
C ARG A 4 20.12 -53.07 -21.45
N GLN A 5 20.45 -51.82 -21.15
CA GLN A 5 19.51 -50.75 -20.79
C GLN A 5 18.65 -50.39 -22.01
N PHE A 6 17.38 -50.08 -21.78
CA PHE A 6 16.62 -49.15 -22.62
C PHE A 6 15.62 -48.37 -21.75
N LEU A 7 15.67 -47.04 -21.86
CA LEU A 7 14.83 -46.05 -21.21
C LEU A 7 13.46 -45.95 -21.91
N ALA A 8 12.38 -45.74 -21.16
CA ALA A 8 11.21 -44.91 -21.53
C ALA A 8 10.29 -44.77 -20.30
N ARG A 9 10.32 -43.64 -19.60
CA ARG A 9 9.36 -42.53 -19.75
C ARG A 9 7.95 -42.85 -19.25
N SER A 10 7.62 -42.29 -18.09
CA SER A 10 6.38 -41.51 -17.93
C SER A 10 6.50 -40.57 -16.74
N ALA A 11 6.63 -39.28 -17.06
CA ALA A 11 6.57 -38.17 -16.13
C ALA A 11 5.10 -37.95 -15.73
N LEU A 12 4.70 -38.52 -14.60
CA LEU A 12 3.44 -38.16 -13.94
C LEU A 12 3.75 -38.04 -12.45
N GLY A 13 4.02 -36.82 -11.99
CA GLY A 13 4.30 -36.60 -10.57
C GLY A 13 4.48 -35.16 -10.10
N LEU A 14 4.40 -34.14 -10.96
CA LEU A 14 4.77 -32.77 -10.57
C LEU A 14 3.70 -31.69 -10.80
N ALA A 15 2.45 -32.06 -11.09
CA ALA A 15 1.38 -31.07 -11.28
C ALA A 15 0.61 -30.70 -10.00
N ALA A 16 0.77 -31.42 -8.89
CA ALA A 16 -0.07 -31.26 -7.69
C ALA A 16 0.51 -30.29 -6.62
N LEU A 17 1.70 -29.72 -6.82
CA LEU A 17 2.42 -28.98 -5.77
C LEU A 17 2.46 -27.44 -5.95
N ARG A 18 1.60 -26.88 -6.81
CA ARG A 18 1.57 -25.42 -7.07
C ARG A 18 0.25 -24.70 -6.76
N LEU A 19 -0.65 -25.34 -6.03
CA LEU A 19 -1.95 -24.74 -5.68
C LEU A 19 -2.03 -24.16 -4.25
N ALA A 20 -0.93 -24.18 -3.48
CA ALA A 20 -0.93 -23.70 -2.08
C ALA A 20 -0.40 -22.26 -1.88
N GLN A 21 -0.04 -21.54 -2.94
CA GLN A 21 0.57 -20.21 -2.82
C GLN A 21 -0.38 -19.03 -3.08
N PHE A 22 -1.70 -19.29 -3.18
CA PHE A 22 -2.72 -18.24 -3.09
C PHE A 22 -3.22 -18.08 -1.66
N ALA A 23 -2.32 -18.11 -0.67
CA ALA A 23 -2.66 -17.63 0.66
C ALA A 23 -2.96 -16.14 0.51
N TYR A 24 -4.16 -15.73 0.94
CA TYR A 24 -4.60 -14.34 0.99
C TYR A 24 -3.53 -13.49 1.69
N ALA A 25 -2.87 -12.62 0.92
CA ALA A 25 -1.79 -11.73 1.39
C ALA A 25 -2.28 -10.60 2.30
N GLY A 26 -3.51 -10.68 2.83
CA GLY A 26 -4.02 -9.72 3.81
C GLY A 26 -3.25 -9.72 5.13
N ASP A 27 -2.37 -10.70 5.33
CA ASP A 27 -1.51 -10.87 6.52
C ASP A 27 -0.01 -10.71 6.20
N ALA A 28 0.35 -10.34 4.96
CA ALA A 28 1.71 -9.86 4.70
C ALA A 28 1.87 -8.56 5.48
N ALA A 29 2.57 -8.63 6.62
CA ALA A 29 2.74 -7.51 7.53
C ALA A 29 3.20 -6.28 6.73
N SER A 30 2.29 -5.30 6.63
CA SER A 30 2.55 -4.01 6.00
C SER A 30 3.90 -3.48 6.48
N ALA A 31 4.77 -3.10 5.54
CA ALA A 31 6.09 -2.64 5.92
C ALA A 31 5.94 -1.36 6.77
N PRO A 32 6.60 -1.26 7.93
CA PRO A 32 6.49 -0.08 8.78
C PRO A 32 7.02 1.15 8.04
N LEU A 33 6.28 2.25 8.12
CA LEU A 33 6.73 3.54 7.58
C LEU A 33 7.87 4.08 8.43
N ALA A 34 8.94 4.55 7.79
CA ALA A 34 9.98 5.33 8.44
C ALA A 34 9.49 6.77 8.63
N LEU A 35 8.83 7.05 9.76
CA LEU A 35 8.25 8.37 10.04
C LEU A 35 9.32 9.36 10.56
N PRO A 36 9.37 10.58 10.00
CA PRO A 36 10.07 11.70 10.62
C PRO A 36 9.54 11.98 12.03
N ASP A 37 10.39 12.52 12.92
CA ASP A 37 10.00 12.81 14.31
C ASP A 37 8.74 13.66 14.42
N ALA A 38 8.59 14.66 13.54
CA ALA A 38 7.43 15.56 13.51
C ALA A 38 6.10 14.86 13.16
N LEU A 39 6.13 13.63 12.63
CA LEU A 39 4.96 12.90 12.17
C LEU A 39 4.64 11.65 13.00
N LYS A 40 5.48 11.31 14.00
CA LYS A 40 5.34 10.07 14.80
C LYS A 40 4.01 9.95 15.53
N ASP A 41 3.44 11.09 15.93
CA ASP A 41 2.18 11.14 16.67
C ASP A 41 0.97 11.47 15.77
N ASN A 42 1.16 11.54 14.44
CA ASN A 42 0.07 11.85 13.53
C ASN A 42 -0.91 10.65 13.45
N PRO A 43 -2.18 10.81 13.86
CA PRO A 43 -3.14 9.70 13.95
C PRO A 43 -3.55 9.12 12.58
N LEU A 44 -3.31 9.85 11.48
CA LEU A 44 -3.54 9.34 10.11
C LEU A 44 -2.44 8.38 9.64
N LEU A 45 -1.30 8.33 10.35
CA LEU A 45 -0.15 7.48 10.05
C LEU A 45 -0.05 6.25 10.98
N ASP A 46 -0.99 6.09 11.92
CA ASP A 46 -1.14 4.87 12.74
C ASP A 46 -1.96 3.82 11.99
N PHE A 47 -1.27 2.86 11.37
CA PHE A 47 -1.89 1.75 10.63
C PHE A 47 -2.07 0.47 11.45
N SER A 48 -1.75 0.48 12.75
CA SER A 48 -1.74 -0.70 13.62
C SER A 48 -3.13 -1.30 13.91
N GLY A 49 -4.21 -0.60 13.54
CA GLY A 49 -5.58 -1.06 13.75
C GLY A 49 -6.63 -0.14 13.13
N LEU A 50 -7.72 0.06 13.87
CA LEU A 50 -8.81 0.94 13.47
C LEU A 50 -8.39 2.41 13.52
N PRO A 51 -8.96 3.28 12.65
CA PRO A 51 -8.65 4.71 12.65
C PRO A 51 -8.89 5.38 14.01
N ARG A 52 -7.93 6.22 14.43
CA ARG A 52 -7.95 6.96 15.71
C ARG A 52 -8.79 8.25 15.63
N PHE A 53 -10.08 8.13 15.31
CA PHE A 53 -10.96 9.29 15.10
C PHE A 53 -11.00 10.31 16.26
N SER A 54 -10.80 9.85 17.50
CA SER A 54 -10.80 10.73 18.68
C SER A 54 -9.54 11.60 18.81
N ALA A 55 -8.44 11.21 18.18
CA ALA A 55 -7.16 11.93 18.22
C ALA A 55 -6.97 12.84 17.00
N PHE A 56 -7.77 12.66 15.94
CA PHE A 56 -7.69 13.42 14.71
C PHE A 56 -8.00 14.91 14.88
N THR A 57 -7.20 15.74 14.23
CA THR A 57 -7.44 17.17 14.03
C THR A 57 -7.27 17.55 12.55
N PRO A 58 -7.90 18.63 12.06
CA PRO A 58 -7.67 19.11 10.69
C PRO A 58 -6.20 19.40 10.37
N ALA A 59 -5.39 19.78 11.36
CA ALA A 59 -3.97 20.07 11.17
C ALA A 59 -3.13 18.82 10.84
N ASP A 60 -3.66 17.62 11.12
CA ASP A 60 -2.98 16.35 10.80
C ASP A 60 -3.03 16.02 9.30
N VAL A 61 -3.99 16.59 8.57
CA VAL A 61 -4.33 16.21 7.18
C VAL A 61 -3.17 16.47 6.23
N GLU A 62 -2.76 17.73 6.09
CA GLU A 62 -1.75 18.09 5.09
C GLU A 62 -0.40 17.38 5.32
N PRO A 63 0.18 17.35 6.53
CA PRO A 63 1.45 16.69 6.76
C PRO A 63 1.41 15.18 6.48
N ALA A 64 0.29 14.51 6.82
CA ALA A 64 0.13 13.08 6.55
C ALA A 64 -0.02 12.79 5.06
N ILE A 65 -0.86 13.56 4.35
CA ILE A 65 -1.11 13.36 2.93
C ILE A 65 0.14 13.67 2.10
N ASP A 66 0.87 14.74 2.43
CA ASP A 66 2.13 15.08 1.77
C ASP A 66 3.16 13.96 1.93
N PHE A 67 3.31 13.44 3.16
CA PHE A 67 4.21 12.34 3.44
C PHE A 67 3.82 11.07 2.67
N LEU A 68 2.55 10.69 2.69
CA LEU A 68 2.08 9.46 2.03
C LEU A 68 2.15 9.54 0.51
N ILE A 69 1.88 10.71 -0.10
CA ILE A 69 2.06 10.93 -1.54
C ILE A 69 3.55 10.81 -1.90
N ALA A 70 4.43 11.44 -1.14
CA ALA A 70 5.87 11.36 -1.38
C ALA A 70 6.38 9.91 -1.26
N HIS A 71 5.97 9.20 -0.21
CA HIS A 71 6.29 7.79 -0.02
C HIS A 71 5.78 6.92 -1.17
N ASN A 72 4.54 7.14 -1.64
CA ASN A 72 3.98 6.41 -2.77
C ASN A 72 4.79 6.64 -4.04
N ARG A 73 5.15 7.90 -4.36
CA ARG A 73 5.97 8.22 -5.53
C ARG A 73 7.32 7.51 -5.47
N GLU A 74 7.99 7.53 -4.32
CA GLU A 74 9.25 6.82 -4.10
C GLU A 74 9.09 5.31 -4.33
N GLN A 75 8.02 4.69 -3.81
CA GLN A 75 7.78 3.27 -4.03
C GLN A 75 7.52 2.95 -5.50
N VAL A 76 6.72 3.76 -6.19
CA VAL A 76 6.43 3.60 -7.63
C VAL A 76 7.72 3.71 -8.45
N GLU A 77 8.56 4.72 -8.19
CA GLU A 77 9.85 4.89 -8.86
C GLU A 77 10.77 3.69 -8.61
N LYS A 78 10.81 3.19 -7.37
CA LYS A 78 11.63 2.03 -7.01
C LYS A 78 11.16 0.77 -7.74
N ILE A 79 9.88 0.43 -7.68
CA ILE A 79 9.36 -0.80 -8.29
C ILE A 79 9.41 -0.76 -9.83
N ALA A 80 9.34 0.44 -10.43
CA ALA A 80 9.48 0.60 -11.88
C ALA A 80 10.85 0.15 -12.41
N THR A 81 11.86 0.02 -11.54
CA THR A 81 13.20 -0.46 -11.89
C THR A 81 13.40 -1.98 -11.72
N VAL A 82 12.38 -2.70 -11.23
CA VAL A 82 12.46 -4.15 -10.99
C VAL A 82 12.49 -4.90 -12.33
N ALA A 83 13.59 -5.64 -12.57
CA ALA A 83 13.82 -6.35 -13.83
C ALA A 83 12.96 -7.62 -13.99
N LEU A 84 12.68 -8.33 -12.89
CA LEU A 84 11.89 -9.56 -12.87
C LEU A 84 10.76 -9.40 -11.84
N PRO A 85 9.63 -8.78 -12.22
CA PRO A 85 8.55 -8.51 -11.28
C PRO A 85 7.85 -9.81 -10.87
N ASP A 86 7.59 -9.92 -9.57
CA ASP A 86 6.74 -10.94 -8.98
C ASP A 86 5.77 -10.28 -7.97
N TRP A 87 4.99 -11.11 -7.28
CA TRP A 87 4.03 -10.61 -6.30
C TRP A 87 4.71 -9.82 -5.18
N ASP A 88 5.80 -10.35 -4.61
CA ASP A 88 6.42 -9.82 -3.40
C ASP A 88 7.28 -8.57 -3.69
N ASN A 89 7.88 -8.49 -4.87
CA ASN A 89 8.83 -7.44 -5.22
C ASN A 89 8.22 -6.28 -6.04
N PHE A 90 7.01 -6.47 -6.59
CA PHE A 90 6.33 -5.47 -7.42
C PHE A 90 4.93 -5.14 -6.89
N PHE A 91 4.03 -6.12 -6.83
CA PHE A 91 2.62 -5.86 -6.50
C PHE A 91 2.42 -5.54 -5.02
N ALA A 92 2.96 -6.37 -4.12
CA ALA A 92 2.80 -6.20 -2.67
C ALA A 92 3.27 -4.82 -2.17
N PRO A 93 4.48 -4.32 -2.50
CA PRO A 93 4.90 -2.99 -2.08
C PRO A 93 4.08 -1.85 -2.71
N LEU A 94 3.64 -2.01 -3.97
CA LEU A 94 2.75 -1.04 -4.63
C LEU A 94 1.40 -0.95 -3.92
N SER A 95 0.76 -2.09 -3.68
CA SER A 95 -0.52 -2.17 -2.98
C SER A 95 -0.41 -1.62 -1.57
N ASP A 96 0.63 -2.00 -0.83
CA ASP A 96 0.84 -1.55 0.55
C ASP A 96 0.99 -0.03 0.65
N ALA A 97 1.74 0.60 -0.26
CA ALA A 97 1.85 2.06 -0.32
C ALA A 97 0.52 2.73 -0.66
N ALA A 98 -0.21 2.21 -1.66
CA ALA A 98 -1.50 2.72 -2.08
C ALA A 98 -2.56 2.58 -0.97
N ASP A 99 -2.60 1.43 -0.29
CA ASP A 99 -3.54 1.12 0.79
C ASP A 99 -3.32 2.06 1.99
N LYS A 100 -2.07 2.37 2.35
CA LYS A 100 -1.79 3.35 3.42
C LYS A 100 -2.32 4.74 3.07
N LEU A 101 -2.09 5.21 1.84
CA LEU A 101 -2.62 6.50 1.37
C LEU A 101 -4.15 6.49 1.35
N ALA A 102 -4.77 5.44 0.81
CA ALA A 102 -6.22 5.29 0.74
C ALA A 102 -6.86 5.25 2.13
N ARG A 103 -6.25 4.53 3.09
CA ARG A 103 -6.73 4.46 4.47
C ARG A 103 -6.72 5.84 5.13
N ALA A 104 -5.61 6.57 5.04
CA ALA A 104 -5.52 7.93 5.58
C ALA A 104 -6.55 8.86 4.93
N TRP A 105 -6.63 8.85 3.60
CA TRP A 105 -7.55 9.70 2.85
C TRP A 105 -9.03 9.40 3.16
N SER A 106 -9.39 8.13 3.35
CA SER A 106 -10.75 7.72 3.71
C SER A 106 -11.22 8.32 5.03
N VAL A 107 -10.32 8.50 6.02
CA VAL A 107 -10.64 9.12 7.30
C VAL A 107 -10.99 10.59 7.11
N VAL A 108 -10.20 11.30 6.30
CA VAL A 108 -10.39 12.72 6.00
C VAL A 108 -11.71 12.94 5.27
N VAL A 109 -11.97 12.18 4.20
CA VAL A 109 -13.21 12.28 3.42
C VAL A 109 -14.42 11.90 4.27
N HIS A 110 -14.32 10.83 5.08
CA HIS A 110 -15.40 10.43 5.97
C HIS A 110 -15.75 11.53 6.96
N LEU A 111 -14.76 12.07 7.67
CA LEU A 111 -14.99 13.14 8.65
C LEU A 111 -15.52 14.41 7.98
N ASN A 112 -15.04 14.76 6.78
CA ASN A 112 -15.61 15.87 6.04
C ASN A 112 -17.08 15.63 5.66
N SER A 113 -17.49 14.38 5.44
CA SER A 113 -18.88 14.03 5.13
C SER A 113 -19.80 13.99 6.36
N VAL A 114 -19.34 13.48 7.51
CA VAL A 114 -20.21 13.25 8.68
C VAL A 114 -20.03 14.25 9.83
N LYS A 115 -18.92 14.98 9.84
CA LYS A 115 -18.52 15.88 10.93
C LYS A 115 -17.68 17.06 10.41
N SER A 116 -18.14 17.67 9.32
CA SER A 116 -17.44 18.81 8.69
C SER A 116 -17.33 20.01 9.63
N SER A 117 -16.28 20.81 9.42
CA SER A 117 -16.04 22.13 10.01
C SER A 117 -15.29 22.99 9.01
N ASP A 118 -15.23 24.31 9.20
CA ASP A 118 -14.51 25.19 8.27
C ASP A 118 -13.03 24.81 8.13
N ALA A 119 -12.36 24.58 9.27
CA ALA A 119 -10.97 24.14 9.28
C ALA A 119 -10.78 22.77 8.61
N LEU A 120 -11.72 21.83 8.77
CA LEU A 120 -11.63 20.52 8.12
C LEU A 120 -11.87 20.63 6.62
N ARG A 121 -12.81 21.46 6.17
CA ARG A 121 -13.10 21.67 4.76
C ARG A 121 -11.91 22.32 4.05
N GLU A 122 -11.27 23.30 4.67
CA GLU A 122 -10.03 23.92 4.16
C GLU A 122 -8.91 22.89 4.01
N ALA A 123 -8.64 22.10 5.07
CA ALA A 123 -7.63 21.06 5.03
C ALA A 123 -7.95 19.95 4.01
N HIS A 124 -9.22 19.57 3.90
CA HIS A 124 -9.71 18.61 2.90
C HIS A 124 -9.50 19.13 1.48
N ASP A 125 -9.90 20.36 1.18
CA ASP A 125 -9.83 20.91 -0.18
C ASP A 125 -8.37 21.11 -0.62
N ALA A 126 -7.49 21.54 0.30
CA ALA A 126 -6.06 21.61 0.05
C ALA A 126 -5.47 20.21 -0.25
N ALA A 127 -5.82 19.19 0.52
CA ALA A 127 -5.38 17.83 0.28
C ALA A 127 -6.00 17.18 -0.97
N LEU A 128 -7.26 17.50 -1.31
CA LEU A 128 -7.96 16.99 -2.49
C LEU A 128 -7.25 17.43 -3.79
N ALA A 129 -6.78 18.67 -3.84
CA ALA A 129 -5.99 19.15 -4.98
C ALA A 129 -4.73 18.30 -5.17
N LYS A 130 -3.98 18.04 -4.08
CA LYS A 130 -2.77 17.21 -4.09
C LYS A 130 -3.06 15.76 -4.48
N MET A 131 -4.16 15.19 -3.97
CA MET A 131 -4.61 13.84 -4.33
C MET A 131 -4.97 13.72 -5.81
N THR A 132 -5.61 14.76 -6.36
CA THR A 132 -5.95 14.82 -7.79
C THR A 132 -4.69 14.88 -8.66
N ASP A 133 -3.73 15.73 -8.30
CA ASP A 133 -2.44 15.82 -9.00
C ASP A 133 -1.65 14.51 -8.91
N TYR A 134 -1.69 13.85 -7.75
CA TYR A 134 -1.08 12.53 -7.57
C TYR A 134 -1.75 11.46 -8.45
N SER A 135 -3.09 11.41 -8.50
CA SER A 135 -3.83 10.46 -9.36
C SER A 135 -3.47 10.64 -10.83
N ALA A 136 -3.46 11.88 -11.31
CA ALA A 136 -3.08 12.21 -12.68
C ALA A 136 -1.64 11.79 -13.00
N TRP A 137 -0.70 11.98 -12.07
CA TRP A 137 0.68 11.52 -12.22
C TRP A 137 0.79 9.99 -12.26
N LEU A 138 0.02 9.29 -11.41
CA LEU A 138 0.00 7.83 -11.38
C LEU A 138 -0.63 7.24 -12.66
N GLY A 139 -1.48 8.02 -13.34
CA GLY A 139 -2.19 7.64 -14.55
C GLY A 139 -3.59 7.08 -14.30
N GLN A 140 -4.26 7.53 -13.24
CA GLN A 140 -5.64 7.15 -12.86
C GLN A 140 -6.60 8.34 -12.88
#